data_AF-A0A3D0CQK5-F1
#
_entry.id   AF-A0A3D0CQK5-F1
#
_cell.length_a   1.000
_cell.length_b   1.000
_cell.length_c   1.000
_cell.angle_alpha   90.00
_cell.angle_beta   90.00
_cell.angle_gamma   90.00
#
_symmetry.space_group_name_H-M   'P 1'
#
loop_
_entity.id
_entity.type
_entity.pdbx_description
1 polymer ?
#
loop_
_entity_poly.entity_id
_entity_poly.type
_entity_poly.pdbx_seq_one_letter_code
_entity_poly.pdbx_strand_id
1 'polypeptide(L)'
;MRERGQVWNYSESKREPQLANYNTDGRYLSEATNFELYNFVREYKTSDEIRRIWNPKKDESVIHDKDSYSMDGGNKVYNFDSFAYQLPESTDFGKLSYIGHFQLEDGTIYRYWK
;
A
#
# COMPACT_ATOMS: atom_id res chain seq x y z
N MET A 1 -0.47 48.52 -45.97
CA MET A 1 -0.02 47.16 -45.57
C MET A 1 -0.35 47.01 -44.10
N ARG A 2 -1.18 46.04 -43.70
CA ARG A 2 -1.56 45.81 -42.29
C ARG A 2 -0.71 44.68 -41.75
N GLU A 3 -0.02 44.93 -40.64
CA GLU A 3 0.79 43.95 -39.93
C GLU A 3 -0.08 42.77 -39.48
N ARG A 4 0.35 41.55 -39.83
CA ARG A 4 -0.30 40.31 -39.41
C ARG A 4 0.05 40.09 -37.94
N GLY A 5 -0.96 40.11 -37.08
CA GLY A 5 -0.82 39.83 -35.65
C GLY A 5 -0.13 38.48 -35.44
N GLN A 6 0.90 38.49 -34.59
CA GLN A 6 1.54 37.27 -34.11
C GLN A 6 0.51 36.46 -33.34
N VAL A 7 0.15 35.30 -33.88
CA VAL A 7 -0.60 34.28 -33.17
C VAL A 7 0.38 33.59 -32.23
N TRP A 8 0.24 33.85 -30.93
CA TRP A 8 0.93 33.08 -29.91
C TRP A 8 0.34 31.68 -29.88
N ASN A 9 1.03 30.72 -30.51
CA ASN A 9 0.76 29.31 -30.26
C ASN A 9 1.27 29.01 -28.84
N TYR A 10 0.38 29.17 -27.85
CA TYR A 10 0.58 28.50 -26.58
C TYR A 10 0.58 27.00 -26.90
N SER A 11 1.77 26.40 -26.90
CA SER A 11 1.85 24.95 -26.86
C SER A 11 1.16 24.55 -25.56
N GLU A 12 -0.04 23.98 -25.64
CA GLU A 12 -0.59 23.20 -24.55
C GLU A 12 0.39 22.05 -24.34
N SER A 13 1.42 22.29 -23.53
CA SER A 13 2.27 21.25 -22.99
C SER A 13 1.33 20.36 -22.19
N LYS A 14 0.85 19.28 -22.82
CA LYS A 14 0.08 18.23 -22.16
C LYS A 14 0.86 17.85 -20.92
N ARG A 15 0.35 18.27 -19.76
CA ARG A 15 1.02 18.05 -18.49
C ARG A 15 0.98 16.54 -18.27
N GLU A 16 2.13 15.92 -18.06
CA GLU A 16 2.16 14.51 -17.68
C GLU A 16 1.29 14.34 -16.42
N PRO A 17 0.31 13.40 -16.43
CA PRO A 17 -0.57 13.18 -15.29
C PRO A 17 0.24 12.89 -14.02
N GLN A 18 -0.09 13.56 -12.93
CA GLN A 18 0.60 13.32 -11.65
C GLN A 18 0.10 12.04 -10.99
N LEU A 19 1.02 11.20 -10.49
CA LEU A 19 0.68 9.98 -9.78
C LEU A 19 0.39 10.28 -8.29
N ALA A 20 -0.77 9.86 -7.82
CA ALA A 20 -1.15 9.93 -6.41
C ALA A 20 -1.64 8.57 -5.91
N ASN A 21 -1.16 8.14 -4.74
CA ASN A 21 -1.56 6.90 -4.11
C ASN A 21 -2.39 7.20 -2.87
N TYR A 22 -3.48 6.46 -2.69
CA TYR A 22 -4.33 6.56 -1.51
C TYR A 22 -4.69 5.16 -1.00
N ASN A 23 -4.92 5.03 0.30
CA ASN A 23 -5.53 3.82 0.84
C ASN A 23 -7.06 3.83 0.63
N THR A 24 -7.73 2.73 0.95
CA THR A 24 -9.19 2.57 0.89
C THR A 24 -9.96 3.52 1.83
N ASP A 25 -9.32 4.03 2.88
CA ASP A 25 -9.86 5.10 3.75
C ASP A 25 -9.70 6.52 3.17
N GLY A 26 -9.05 6.66 2.00
CA GLY A 26 -8.78 7.94 1.37
C GLY A 26 -7.55 8.67 1.92
N ARG A 27 -6.71 8.04 2.74
CA ARG A 27 -5.45 8.62 3.23
C ARG A 27 -4.39 8.57 2.14
N TYR A 28 -3.66 9.68 1.94
CA TYR A 28 -2.55 9.74 1.00
C TYR A 28 -1.41 8.82 1.44
N LEU A 29 -0.88 8.05 0.49
CA LEU A 29 0.30 7.19 0.62
C LEU A 29 1.45 7.83 -0.15
N SER A 30 2.51 8.20 0.56
CA SER A 30 3.68 8.81 -0.07
C SER A 30 4.47 7.80 -0.89
N GLU A 31 5.37 8.28 -1.73
CA GLU A 31 6.29 7.43 -2.52
C GLU A 31 7.21 6.58 -1.64
N ALA A 32 7.44 6.97 -0.39
CA ALA A 32 8.22 6.19 0.59
C ALA A 32 7.41 5.05 1.23
N THR A 33 6.12 4.92 0.92
CA THR A 33 5.28 3.85 1.45
C THR A 33 5.77 2.49 0.95
N ASN A 34 5.91 1.51 1.85
CA ASN A 34 6.13 0.13 1.43
C ASN A 34 4.82 -0.47 0.89
N PHE A 35 4.65 -0.42 -0.42
CA PHE A 35 3.47 -0.99 -1.10
C PHE A 35 3.39 -2.52 -1.02
N GLU A 36 4.44 -3.23 -0.59
CA GLU A 36 4.35 -4.68 -0.32
C GLU A 36 3.43 -5.00 0.87
N LEU A 37 3.08 -4.02 1.71
CA LEU A 37 2.08 -4.17 2.78
C LEU A 37 0.64 -3.85 2.33
N TYR A 38 0.43 -3.62 1.04
CA TYR A 38 -0.86 -3.25 0.48
C TYR A 38 -1.22 -4.13 -0.71
N ASN A 39 -2.51 -4.31 -0.94
CA ASN A 39 -3.06 -4.91 -2.13
C ASN A 39 -3.56 -3.82 -3.07
N PHE A 40 -3.17 -3.90 -4.34
CA PHE A 40 -3.67 -2.96 -5.35
C PHE A 40 -5.16 -3.21 -5.59
N VAL A 41 -5.98 -2.16 -5.47
CA VAL A 41 -7.43 -2.27 -5.68
C VAL A 41 -7.80 -1.81 -7.08
N ARG A 42 -7.43 -0.58 -7.44
CA ARG A 42 -7.78 0.04 -8.72
C ARG A 42 -6.96 1.29 -9.01
N GLU A 43 -6.96 1.68 -10.28
CA GLU A 43 -6.36 2.92 -10.76
C GLU A 43 -7.40 3.72 -11.57
N TYR A 44 -7.41 5.03 -11.36
CA TYR A 44 -8.16 5.99 -12.14
C TYR A 44 -7.19 6.86 -12.92
N LYS A 45 -7.53 7.17 -14.18
CA LYS A 45 -6.76 8.09 -15.00
C LYS A 45 -7.64 9.22 -15.48
N THR A 46 -7.18 10.44 -15.28
CA THR A 46 -7.72 11.67 -15.85
C THR A 46 -6.65 12.34 -16.72
N SER A 47 -6.97 13.46 -17.36
CA SER A 47 -5.98 14.28 -18.08
C SER A 47 -4.84 14.78 -17.20
N ASP A 48 -5.10 14.95 -15.90
CA ASP A 48 -4.20 15.67 -14.98
C ASP A 48 -3.63 14.77 -13.86
N GLU A 49 -4.29 13.65 -13.53
CA GLU A 49 -3.95 12.78 -12.40
C GLU A 49 -4.13 11.29 -12.74
N ILE A 50 -3.17 10.48 -12.29
CA ILE A 50 -3.31 9.03 -12.11
C ILE A 50 -3.48 8.76 -10.62
N ARG A 51 -4.65 8.27 -10.21
CA ARG A 51 -4.94 7.95 -8.82
C ARG A 51 -4.98 6.45 -8.61
N ARG A 52 -4.14 5.91 -7.71
CA ARG A 52 -4.16 4.50 -7.32
C ARG A 52 -4.75 4.33 -5.93
N ILE A 53 -5.61 3.33 -5.78
CA ILE A 53 -6.24 2.94 -4.52
C ILE A 53 -5.65 1.61 -4.06
N TRP A 54 -5.24 1.56 -2.80
CA TRP A 54 -4.55 0.45 -2.16
C TRP A 54 -5.28 0.02 -0.89
N ASN A 55 -5.43 -1.27 -0.64
CA ASN A 55 -6.01 -1.78 0.60
C ASN A 55 -4.88 -2.30 1.49
N PRO A 56 -4.75 -1.86 2.77
CA PRO A 56 -3.71 -2.39 3.64
C PRO A 56 -3.99 -3.86 3.95
N LYS A 57 -2.95 -4.70 3.91
CA LYS A 57 -3.11 -6.15 4.12
C LYS A 57 -3.71 -6.51 5.48
N LYS A 58 -3.57 -5.65 6.51
CA LYS A 58 -4.19 -5.88 7.83
C LYS A 58 -5.71 -5.99 7.78
N ASP A 59 -6.36 -5.36 6.81
CA ASP A 59 -7.81 -5.39 6.66
C ASP A 59 -8.28 -6.63 5.87
N GLU A 60 -7.35 -7.35 5.24
CA GLU A 60 -7.60 -8.62 4.51
C GLU A 60 -7.03 -9.85 5.22
N SER A 61 -6.17 -9.65 6.23
CA SER A 61 -5.52 -10.70 7.00
C SER A 61 -6.54 -11.65 7.64
N VAL A 62 -6.41 -12.94 7.34
CA VAL A 62 -7.29 -13.99 7.89
C VAL A 62 -6.54 -14.79 8.94
N ILE A 63 -7.07 -14.79 10.16
CA ILE A 63 -6.59 -15.63 11.26
C ILE A 63 -7.38 -16.94 11.25
N HIS A 64 -6.73 -18.04 10.91
CA HIS A 64 -7.31 -19.39 10.91
C HIS A 64 -7.16 -20.09 12.27
N ASP A 65 -6.11 -19.75 13.01
CA ASP A 65 -5.86 -20.23 14.36
C ASP A 65 -5.56 -19.04 15.28
N LYS A 66 -6.53 -18.68 16.11
CA LYS A 66 -6.42 -17.52 17.02
C LYS A 66 -5.37 -17.71 18.12
N ASP A 67 -5.02 -18.96 18.44
CA ASP A 67 -4.11 -19.31 19.52
C ASP A 67 -2.66 -19.44 19.02
N SER A 68 -2.47 -19.55 17.69
CA SER A 68 -1.18 -19.48 17.00
C SER A 68 -0.69 -18.03 16.88
N TYR A 69 -0.14 -17.50 17.96
CA TYR A 69 0.50 -16.18 18.03
C TYR A 69 1.77 -16.22 18.89
N SER A 70 2.71 -15.31 18.61
CA SER A 70 3.85 -15.07 19.48
C SER A 70 3.69 -13.78 20.29
N MET A 71 4.56 -13.57 21.28
CA MET A 71 4.57 -12.36 22.09
C MET A 71 5.81 -11.52 21.78
N ASP A 72 5.63 -10.22 21.54
CA ASP A 72 6.72 -9.25 21.44
C ASP A 72 6.41 -7.98 22.22
N GLY A 73 7.27 -7.67 23.20
CA GLY A 73 7.08 -6.50 24.07
C GLY A 73 5.75 -6.48 24.82
N GLY A 74 5.15 -7.65 25.09
CA GLY A 74 3.83 -7.78 25.71
C GLY A 74 2.66 -7.72 24.74
N ASN A 75 2.90 -7.51 23.45
CA ASN A 75 1.87 -7.50 22.41
C ASN A 75 1.74 -8.88 21.75
N LYS A 76 0.52 -9.25 21.37
CA LYS A 76 0.27 -10.43 20.53
C LYS A 76 0.77 -10.15 19.11
N VAL A 77 1.41 -11.14 18.51
CA VAL A 77 1.97 -11.07 17.17
C VAL A 77 1.43 -12.21 16.32
N TYR A 78 0.71 -11.86 15.26
CA TYR A 78 0.30 -12.80 14.22
C TYR A 78 1.22 -12.62 13.01
N ASN A 79 1.69 -13.75 12.45
CA ASN A 79 2.54 -13.75 11.28
C ASN A 79 1.72 -14.17 10.06
N PHE A 80 1.90 -13.46 8.96
CA PHE A 80 1.21 -13.68 7.70
C PHE A 80 2.22 -13.77 6.56
N ASP A 81 1.86 -14.48 5.50
CA ASP A 81 2.58 -14.43 4.25
C ASP A 81 2.29 -13.13 3.49
N SER A 82 2.93 -12.96 2.33
CA SER A 82 2.73 -11.80 1.46
C SER A 82 1.33 -11.73 0.86
N PHE A 83 0.48 -12.75 1.02
CA PHE A 83 -0.93 -12.78 0.60
C PHE A 83 -1.90 -12.59 1.77
N ALA A 84 -1.40 -12.27 2.96
CA ALA A 84 -2.17 -12.05 4.18
C ALA A 84 -2.80 -13.34 4.76
N TYR A 85 -2.30 -14.53 4.42
CA TYR A 85 -2.66 -15.78 5.06
C TYR A 85 -1.78 -16.04 6.28
N GLN A 86 -2.39 -16.45 7.39
CA GLN A 86 -1.66 -16.74 8.62
C GLN A 86 -0.63 -17.86 8.39
N LEU A 87 0.60 -17.59 8.80
CA LEU A 87 1.69 -18.55 8.81
C LEU A 87 1.60 -19.43 10.07
N PRO A 88 1.81 -20.75 9.95
CA PRO A 88 1.85 -21.65 11.10
C PRO A 88 3.00 -21.32 12.06
N GLU A 89 2.89 -21.69 13.34
CA GLU A 89 3.99 -21.56 14.31
C GLU A 89 5.26 -22.32 13.89
N SER A 90 5.10 -23.42 13.14
CA SER A 90 6.21 -24.23 12.63
C SER A 90 6.97 -23.58 11.46
N THR A 91 6.61 -22.35 11.07
CA THR A 91 7.25 -21.64 9.97
C THR A 91 8.71 -21.33 10.29
N ASP A 92 9.61 -21.71 9.37
CA ASP A 92 11.02 -21.37 9.43
C ASP A 92 11.26 -19.95 8.91
N PHE A 93 11.08 -18.96 9.80
CA PHE A 93 11.26 -17.54 9.47
C PHE A 93 12.68 -17.18 9.02
N GLY A 94 13.69 -18.02 9.28
CA GLY A 94 15.04 -17.82 8.77
C GLY A 94 15.17 -17.94 7.25
N LYS A 95 14.15 -18.51 6.58
CA LYS A 95 14.06 -18.63 5.13
C LYS A 95 13.15 -17.58 4.48
N LEU A 96 12.50 -16.74 5.27
CA LEU A 96 11.59 -15.71 4.80
C LEU A 96 12.21 -14.33 4.96
N SER A 97 11.81 -13.42 4.09
CA SER A 97 12.13 -12.00 4.19
C SER A 97 11.01 -11.29 4.93
N TYR A 98 11.36 -10.59 6.00
CA TYR A 98 10.42 -9.70 6.67
C TYR A 98 10.09 -8.50 5.78
N ILE A 99 8.80 -8.30 5.47
CA ILE A 99 8.37 -7.19 4.60
C ILE A 99 7.78 -6.02 5.39
N GLY A 100 7.35 -6.23 6.64
CA GLY A 100 6.84 -5.16 7.50
C GLY A 100 5.74 -5.61 8.45
N HIS A 101 5.16 -4.66 9.16
CA HIS A 101 4.04 -4.93 10.07
C HIS A 101 3.06 -3.77 10.14
N PHE A 102 1.86 -4.08 10.61
CA PHE A 102 0.91 -3.11 11.14
C PHE A 102 0.72 -3.37 12.64
N GLN A 103 0.64 -2.30 13.43
CA GLN A 103 0.18 -2.36 14.82
C GLN A 103 -1.26 -1.87 14.86
N LEU A 104 -2.14 -2.68 15.45
CA LEU A 104 -3.56 -2.38 15.60
C LEU A 104 -3.80 -1.51 16.84
N GLU A 105 -5.00 -0.97 16.96
CA GLU A 105 -5.39 -0.07 18.06
C GLU A 105 -5.29 -0.73 19.43
N ASP A 106 -5.52 -2.05 19.51
CA ASP A 106 -5.41 -2.84 20.73
C ASP A 106 -3.96 -3.25 21.07
N GLY A 107 -2.99 -2.82 20.26
CA GLY A 107 -1.58 -3.17 20.39
C GLY A 107 -1.17 -4.44 19.66
N THR A 108 -2.12 -5.23 19.15
CA THR A 108 -1.81 -6.45 18.37
C THR A 108 -0.98 -6.11 17.13
N ILE A 109 0.03 -6.92 16.83
CA ILE A 109 0.97 -6.72 15.71
C ILE A 109 0.71 -7.77 14.64
N TYR A 110 0.46 -7.32 13.41
CA TYR A 110 0.37 -8.18 12.23
C TYR A 110 1.65 -8.04 11.43
N ARG A 111 2.48 -9.10 11.41
CA ARG A 111 3.75 -9.16 10.66
C ARG A 111 3.57 -9.89 9.36
N TYR A 112 4.26 -9.42 8.33
CA TYR A 112 4.20 -10.01 7.01
C TYR A 112 5.59 -10.46 6.55
N TRP A 113 5.59 -11.57 5.81
CA TRP A 113 6.79 -12.26 5.36
C TRP A 113 6.66 -12.72 3.91
N LYS A 114 7.77 -12.84 3.19
CA LYS A 114 7.83 -13.24 1.77
C LYS A 114 8.98 -14.19 1.48
#